data_AF-A0A918YX50-F1
#
_entry.id   AF-A0A918YX50-F1
#
_cell.length_a   1.000
_cell.length_b   1.000
_cell.length_c   1.000
_cell.angle_alpha   90.00
_cell.angle_beta   90.00
_cell.angle_gamma   90.00
#
_symmetry.space_group_name_H-M   'P 1'
#
loop_
_entity.id
_entity.type
_entity.pdbx_description
1 polymer ?
#
loop_
_entity_poly.entity_id
_entity_poly.type
_entity_poly.pdbx_seq_one_letter_code
_entity_poly.pdbx_strand_id
1 'polypeptide(L)'
;MRDMKRWIGRWLVAVAVLHTGVALALFGNTYRTMWSDGIWGAGVRGAGHSAAAWFLLFGILALAAGLAVSAVERSGARLPRSLGVALLGLAVLGIVLMPVSGFWLVLPPALALLRPARDGTDRAARSGG
;
A
#
# COMPACT_ATOMS: atom_id res chain seq x y z
N MET A 1 0.84 -18.23 21.61
CA MET A 1 1.52 -16.99 21.18
C MET A 1 0.52 -16.17 20.38
N ARG A 2 0.38 -14.87 20.63
CA ARG A 2 -0.64 -14.05 19.97
C ARG A 2 -0.19 -13.87 18.52
N ASP A 3 -0.86 -14.54 17.57
CA ASP A 3 -0.71 -14.32 16.12
C ASP A 3 -1.20 -12.91 15.75
N MET A 4 -0.53 -11.88 16.25
CA MET A 4 -0.83 -10.51 15.86
C MET A 4 -0.27 -10.28 14.47
N LYS A 5 -1.07 -10.69 13.49
CA LYS A 5 -1.32 -9.97 12.25
C LYS A 5 -0.09 -9.71 11.38
N ARG A 6 0.63 -10.75 10.97
CA ARG A 6 1.56 -10.70 9.82
C ARG A 6 0.80 -10.66 8.48
N TRP A 7 -0.20 -9.78 8.40
CA TRP A 7 -1.09 -9.71 7.23
C TRP A 7 -1.12 -8.33 6.61
N ILE A 8 -0.81 -7.26 7.36
CA ILE A 8 -0.89 -5.89 6.83
C ILE A 8 0.21 -5.72 5.78
N GLY A 9 1.43 -6.15 6.08
CA GLY A 9 2.52 -6.11 5.11
C GLY A 9 2.28 -7.04 3.91
N ARG A 10 1.82 -8.28 4.15
CA ARG A 10 1.51 -9.23 3.06
C ARG A 10 0.38 -8.74 2.17
N TRP A 11 -0.63 -8.08 2.73
CA TRP A 11 -1.74 -7.47 2.00
C TRP A 11 -1.24 -6.32 1.13
N LEU A 12 -0.43 -5.40 1.68
CA LEU A 12 0.16 -4.30 0.92
C LEU A 12 1.02 -4.81 -0.23
N VAL A 13 1.83 -5.86 -0.01
CA VAL A 13 2.61 -6.51 -1.08
C VAL A 13 1.69 -7.10 -2.14
N ALA A 14 0.64 -7.82 -1.76
CA ALA A 14 -0.30 -8.41 -2.72
C ALA A 14 -1.01 -7.34 -3.56
N VAL A 15 -1.47 -6.26 -2.94
CA VAL A 15 -2.08 -5.11 -3.62
C VAL A 15 -1.08 -4.46 -4.57
N ALA A 16 0.18 -4.27 -4.15
CA ALA A 16 1.21 -3.68 -4.99
C ALA A 16 1.51 -4.55 -6.22
N VAL A 17 1.69 -5.86 -6.04
CA VAL A 17 1.92 -6.80 -7.15
C VAL A 17 0.75 -6.80 -8.12
N LEU A 18 -0.49 -6.85 -7.62
CA LEU A 18 -1.68 -6.83 -8.46
C LEU A 18 -1.82 -5.49 -9.20
N HIS A 19 -1.61 -4.36 -8.52
CA HIS A 19 -1.66 -3.03 -9.12
C HIS A 19 -0.61 -2.86 -10.22
N THR A 20 0.63 -3.27 -9.97
CA THR A 20 1.70 -3.24 -10.98
C THR A 20 1.40 -4.20 -12.13
N GLY A 21 0.87 -5.39 -11.86
CA GLY A 21 0.45 -6.32 -12.91
C GLY A 21 -0.63 -5.73 -13.83
N VAL A 22 -1.65 -5.08 -13.24
CA VAL A 22 -2.68 -4.35 -13.99
C VAL A 22 -2.06 -3.20 -14.81
N ALA A 23 -1.11 -2.45 -14.23
CA ALA A 23 -0.41 -1.39 -14.94
C ALA A 23 0.32 -1.92 -16.18
N LEU A 24 1.06 -3.02 -16.05
CA LEU A 24 1.77 -3.67 -17.15
C LEU A 24 0.81 -4.18 -18.24
N ALA A 25 -0.35 -4.70 -17.86
CA ALA A 25 -1.36 -5.16 -18.81
C ALA A 25 -2.02 -4.01 -19.58
N LEU A 26 -2.38 -2.92 -18.89
CA LEU A 26 -3.08 -1.77 -19.48
C LEU A 26 -2.16 -0.83 -20.27
N PHE A 27 -0.94 -0.60 -19.76
CA PHE A 27 0.00 0.36 -20.33
C PHE A 27 1.20 -0.32 -21.01
N GLY A 28 1.15 -1.64 -21.26
CA GLY A 28 2.26 -2.39 -21.85
C GLY A 28 2.79 -1.79 -23.15
N ASN A 29 1.90 -1.35 -24.04
CA ASN A 29 2.31 -0.67 -25.28
C ASN A 29 2.95 0.70 -24.98
N THR A 30 2.37 1.47 -24.07
CA THR A 30 2.89 2.77 -23.61
C THR A 30 4.28 2.65 -22.98
N TYR A 31 4.55 1.60 -22.21
CA TYR A 31 5.89 1.35 -21.67
C TYR A 31 6.91 1.01 -22.77
N ARG A 32 6.49 0.27 -23.80
CA ARG A 32 7.36 -0.03 -24.95
C ARG A 32 7.69 1.23 -25.74
N THR A 33 6.72 2.11 -25.97
CA THR A 33 6.97 3.39 -26.67
C THR A 33 7.88 4.30 -25.83
N MET A 34 7.65 4.39 -24.51
CA MET A 34 8.57 5.15 -23.63
C MET A 34 10.00 4.59 -23.64
N TRP A 35 10.14 3.28 -23.76
CA TRP A 35 11.45 2.63 -23.86
C TRP A 35 12.13 2.91 -25.20
N SER A 36 11.40 2.77 -26.33
CA SER A 36 11.94 3.01 -27.67
C SER A 36 12.30 4.47 -27.91
N ASP A 37 11.51 5.39 -27.36
CA ASP A 37 11.70 6.84 -27.52
C ASP A 37 12.82 7.38 -26.63
N GLY A 38 13.37 6.53 -25.74
CA GLY A 38 14.44 6.86 -24.82
C GLY A 38 13.95 7.62 -23.60
N ILE A 39 13.94 6.94 -22.45
CA ILE A 39 13.46 7.49 -21.18
C ILE A 39 14.24 8.75 -20.76
N TRP A 40 15.54 8.80 -21.10
CA TRP A 40 16.44 9.91 -20.77
C TRP A 40 16.35 11.12 -21.72
N GLY A 41 15.79 10.94 -22.92
CA GLY A 41 15.72 12.00 -23.94
C GLY A 41 14.31 12.52 -24.17
N ALA A 42 13.32 11.62 -24.32
CA ALA A 42 11.94 12.00 -24.55
C ALA A 42 11.18 12.26 -23.25
N GLY A 43 11.48 11.52 -22.18
CA GLY A 43 10.80 11.63 -20.90
C GLY A 43 9.31 11.25 -20.96
N VAL A 44 8.56 11.64 -19.91
CA VAL A 44 7.12 11.39 -19.79
C VAL A 44 6.34 12.45 -20.59
N ARG A 45 5.71 12.08 -21.70
CA ARG A 45 5.01 13.03 -22.60
C ARG A 45 3.51 12.79 -22.69
N GLY A 46 2.71 13.77 -22.32
CA GLY A 46 1.25 13.69 -22.44
C GLY A 46 0.60 12.76 -21.40
N ALA A 47 -0.74 12.78 -21.39
CA ALA A 47 -1.51 12.17 -20.31
C ALA A 47 -1.32 10.65 -20.18
N GLY A 48 -1.17 9.93 -21.30
CA GLY A 48 -0.98 8.48 -21.32
C GLY A 48 0.34 8.04 -20.68
N HIS A 49 1.45 8.69 -21.02
CA HIS A 49 2.75 8.42 -20.39
C HIS A 49 2.74 8.79 -18.91
N SER A 50 2.12 9.92 -18.54
CA SER A 50 2.02 10.35 -17.13
C SER A 50 1.23 9.35 -16.29
N ALA A 51 0.11 8.84 -16.81
CA ALA A 51 -0.66 7.81 -16.13
C ALA A 51 0.15 6.50 -15.99
N ALA A 52 0.79 6.05 -17.07
CA ALA A 52 1.61 4.83 -17.05
C ALA A 52 2.78 4.94 -16.04
N ALA A 53 3.48 6.07 -16.01
CA ALA A 53 4.55 6.34 -15.05
C ALA A 53 4.03 6.38 -13.61
N TRP A 54 2.92 7.07 -13.37
CA TRP A 54 2.29 7.14 -12.05
C TRP A 54 1.90 5.75 -11.52
N PHE A 55 1.22 4.94 -12.33
CA PHE A 55 0.83 3.57 -11.96
C PHE A 55 2.04 2.71 -11.59
N LEU A 56 3.12 2.80 -12.37
CA LEU A 56 4.33 2.02 -12.12
C LEU A 56 5.06 2.47 -10.83
N LEU A 57 5.30 3.78 -10.69
CA LEU A 57 5.99 4.35 -9.54
C LEU A 57 5.20 4.13 -8.25
N PHE A 58 3.88 4.32 -8.30
CA PHE A 58 3.01 4.06 -7.16
C PHE A 58 3.03 2.58 -6.77
N GLY A 59 3.00 1.66 -7.74
CA GLY A 59 3.14 0.23 -7.49
C GLY A 59 4.46 -0.15 -6.82
N ILE A 60 5.58 0.41 -7.28
CA ILE A 60 6.90 0.20 -6.67
C ILE A 60 6.94 0.76 -5.23
N LEU A 61 6.42 1.97 -5.04
CA LEU A 61 6.35 2.59 -3.71
C LEU A 61 5.49 1.77 -2.74
N ALA A 62 4.32 1.29 -3.21
CA ALA A 62 3.44 0.42 -2.42
C ALA A 62 4.11 -0.91 -2.08
N LEU A 63 4.87 -1.49 -3.02
CA LEU A 63 5.64 -2.71 -2.78
C LEU A 63 6.71 -2.48 -1.71
N ALA A 64 7.48 -1.41 -1.82
CA ALA A 64 8.50 -1.04 -0.84
C ALA A 64 7.88 -0.82 0.55
N ALA A 65 6.76 -0.11 0.63
CA ALA A 65 6.02 0.08 1.87
C ALA A 65 5.52 -1.26 2.45
N GLY A 66 4.97 -2.15 1.62
CA GLY A 66 4.52 -3.48 2.04
C GLY A 66 5.67 -4.33 2.59
N LEU A 67 6.84 -4.31 1.93
CA LEU A 67 8.04 -5.02 2.38
C LEU A 67 8.56 -4.46 3.70
N ALA A 68 8.60 -3.14 3.85
CA ALA A 68 9.00 -2.49 5.10
C ALA A 68 8.06 -2.84 6.25
N VAL A 69 6.74 -2.77 6.03
CA VAL A 69 5.74 -3.18 7.02
C VAL A 69 5.91 -4.66 7.37
N SER A 70 6.08 -5.55 6.38
CA SER A 70 6.35 -6.96 6.63
C SER A 70 7.62 -7.19 7.44
N ALA A 71 8.68 -6.41 7.22
CA ALA A 71 9.90 -6.51 8.02
C ALA A 71 9.66 -6.15 9.49
N VAL A 72 8.91 -5.07 9.76
CA VAL A 72 8.53 -4.65 11.12
C VAL A 72 7.59 -5.68 11.78
N GLU A 73 6.61 -6.22 11.05
CA GLU A 73 5.76 -7.31 11.54
C GLU A 73 6.59 -8.56 11.89
N ARG A 74 7.63 -8.85 11.10
CA ARG A 74 8.51 -10.01 11.33
C ARG A 74 9.39 -9.86 12.57
N SER A 75 9.83 -8.64 12.89
CA SER A 75 10.64 -8.37 14.09
C SER A 75 9.81 -8.36 15.38
N GLY A 76 8.48 -8.42 15.29
CA GLY A 76 7.57 -8.33 16.44
C GLY A 76 7.41 -6.93 17.01
N ALA A 77 8.03 -5.92 16.37
CA ALA A 77 7.84 -4.53 16.72
C ALA A 77 6.41 -4.07 16.39
N ARG A 78 5.91 -3.11 17.17
CA ARG A 78 4.59 -2.51 16.91
C ARG A 78 4.72 -1.51 15.76
N LEU A 79 3.84 -1.61 14.77
CA LEU A 79 3.71 -0.61 13.72
C LEU A 79 3.18 0.71 14.33
N PRO A 80 3.74 1.86 13.94
CA PRO A 80 3.32 3.14 14.49
C PRO A 80 1.93 3.52 13.98
N ARG A 81 1.08 4.07 14.85
CA ARG A 81 -0.26 4.55 14.47
C ARG A 81 -0.22 5.65 13.42
N SER A 82 0.85 6.45 13.39
CA SER A 82 1.08 7.49 12.37
C SER A 82 1.10 6.91 10.95
N LEU A 83 1.60 5.69 10.75
CA LEU A 83 1.56 5.01 9.46
C LEU A 83 0.11 4.71 9.05
N GLY A 84 -0.74 4.28 9.99
CA GLY A 84 -2.17 4.07 9.73
C GLY A 84 -2.89 5.35 9.33
N VAL A 85 -2.57 6.47 10.01
CA VAL A 85 -3.12 7.80 9.66
C VAL A 85 -2.65 8.24 8.28
N ALA A 86 -1.36 8.08 7.97
CA ALA A 86 -0.80 8.46 6.68
C ALA A 86 -1.41 7.65 5.53
N LEU A 87 -1.55 6.32 5.70
CA LEU A 87 -2.19 5.46 4.70
C LEU A 87 -3.68 5.79 4.52
N LEU A 88 -4.38 6.12 5.61
CA LEU A 88 -5.78 6.56 5.52
C LEU A 88 -5.90 7.90 4.78
N GLY A 89 -5.08 8.88 5.12
CA GLY A 89 -5.05 10.18 4.45
C GLY A 89 -4.74 10.05 2.96
N LEU A 90 -3.76 9.22 2.61
CA LEU A 90 -3.43 8.91 1.22
C LEU A 90 -4.61 8.23 0.48
N ALA A 91 -5.27 7.26 1.12
CA ALA A 91 -6.41 6.58 0.52
C ALA A 91 -7.60 7.52 0.31
N VAL A 92 -7.94 8.35 1.30
CA VAL A 92 -9.03 9.33 1.20
C VAL A 92 -8.73 10.35 0.11
N LEU A 93 -7.53 10.93 0.10
CA LEU A 93 -7.13 11.89 -0.92
C LEU A 93 -7.16 11.25 -2.31
N GLY A 94 -6.62 10.04 -2.45
CA GLY A 94 -6.63 9.29 -3.71
C GLY A 94 -8.04 8.96 -4.20
N ILE A 95 -8.96 8.59 -3.31
CA ILE A 95 -10.36 8.31 -3.67
C ILE A 95 -11.10 9.59 -4.08
N VAL A 96 -10.88 10.72 -3.39
CA VAL A 96 -11.53 11.99 -3.72
C VAL A 96 -11.03 12.52 -5.08
N LEU A 97 -9.73 12.45 -5.33
CA LEU A 97 -9.13 12.94 -6.58
C LEU A 97 -9.35 11.96 -7.74
N MET A 98 -9.33 10.66 -7.47
CA MET A 98 -9.41 9.58 -8.46
C MET A 98 -10.33 8.45 -7.96
N PRO A 99 -11.66 8.61 -8.05
CA PRO A 99 -12.61 7.67 -7.43
C PRO A 99 -12.57 6.27 -8.05
N VAL A 100 -12.25 6.17 -9.35
CA VAL A 100 -12.07 4.89 -10.06
C VAL A 100 -10.59 4.51 -10.03
N SER A 101 -10.09 4.06 -8.88
CA SER A 101 -8.68 3.73 -8.67
C SER A 101 -8.47 2.60 -7.67
N GLY A 102 -7.23 2.14 -7.51
CA GLY A 102 -6.87 1.12 -6.52
C GLY A 102 -6.78 1.62 -5.08
N PHE A 103 -6.96 2.91 -4.81
CA PHE A 103 -6.77 3.50 -3.47
C PHE A 103 -7.70 2.91 -2.41
N TRP A 104 -8.87 2.38 -2.81
CA TRP A 104 -9.78 1.63 -1.96
C TRP A 104 -9.11 0.42 -1.27
N LEU A 105 -8.14 -0.22 -1.92
CA LEU A 105 -7.44 -1.41 -1.39
C LEU A 105 -6.47 -1.09 -0.24
N VAL A 106 -6.18 0.20 -0.02
CA VAL A 106 -5.33 0.70 1.08
C VAL A 106 -6.16 0.94 2.35
N LEU A 107 -7.50 1.01 2.27
CA LEU A 107 -8.36 1.20 3.44
C LEU A 107 -8.27 0.05 4.46
N PRO A 108 -8.32 -1.24 4.09
CA PRO A 108 -8.20 -2.33 5.05
C PRO A 108 -6.92 -2.27 5.93
N PRO A 109 -5.70 -2.12 5.38
CA PRO A 109 -4.50 -2.02 6.19
C PRO A 109 -4.46 -0.72 7.02
N ALA A 110 -4.93 0.42 6.48
CA ALA A 110 -4.99 1.68 7.21
C ALA A 110 -5.89 1.59 8.45
N LEU A 111 -7.11 1.06 8.28
CA LEU A 111 -8.05 0.85 9.39
C LEU A 111 -7.53 -0.17 10.40
N ALA A 112 -6.82 -1.21 9.95
CA ALA A 112 -6.23 -2.20 10.82
C ALA A 112 -5.14 -1.62 11.74
N LEU A 113 -4.34 -0.67 11.23
CA LEU A 113 -3.31 0.04 11.99
C LEU A 113 -3.88 1.04 13.00
N LEU A 114 -5.08 1.56 12.75
CA LEU A 114 -5.74 2.54 13.62
C LEU A 114 -6.56 1.89 14.76
N ARG A 115 -6.87 0.60 14.65
CA ARG A 115 -7.60 -0.13 15.70
C ARG A 115 -6.73 -0.22 16.95
N PRO A 116 -7.23 0.19 18.12
CA PRO A 116 -6.54 -0.05 19.39
C PRO A 116 -6.24 -1.54 19.52
N ALA A 117 -5.04 -1.87 20.00
CA ALA A 117 -4.81 -3.20 20.55
C ALA A 117 -5.86 -3.39 21.64
N ARG A 118 -6.69 -4.43 21.55
CA ARG A 118 -7.51 -4.85 22.68
C ARG A 118 -6.54 -5.32 23.75
N ASP A 119 -6.09 -4.38 24.58
CA ASP A 119 -5.28 -4.68 25.74
C ASP A 119 -6.11 -5.57 26.67
N GLY A 120 -5.43 -6.51 27.33
CA GLY A 120 -6.05 -7.57 28.13
C GLY A 120 -6.67 -7.09 29.44
N THR A 121 -7.45 -6.01 29.42
CA THR A 121 -8.26 -5.53 30.55
C THR A 121 -9.27 -6.59 31.05
N ASP A 122 -9.59 -7.60 30.23
CA ASP A 122 -10.39 -8.75 30.64
C ASP A 122 -9.66 -9.78 31.51
N ARG A 123 -8.31 -9.75 31.59
CA ARG A 123 -7.57 -10.72 32.41
C ARG A 123 -7.44 -10.29 33.87
N ALA A 124 -7.32 -8.99 34.13
CA ALA A 124 -7.26 -8.48 35.50
C ALA A 124 -8.62 -8.62 36.22
N ALA A 125 -9.72 -8.56 35.50
CA ALA A 125 -11.07 -8.76 36.05
C ALA A 125 -11.41 -10.23 36.37
N ARG A 126 -10.62 -11.21 35.90
CA ARG A 126 -10.87 -12.67 36.10
C ARG A 126 -9.92 -13.33 37.10
N SER A 127 -8.91 -12.63 37.58
CA SER A 127 -7.94 -13.14 38.56
C SER A 127 -8.15 -12.60 39.99
N GLY A 128 -9.24 -11.84 40.20
CA GLY A 128 -9.61 -11.25 41.49
C GLY A 128 -10.97 -11.71 42.00
N GLY A 129 -11.45 -12.88 41.57
CA GLY A 129 -12.69 -13.52 42.03
C GLY A 129 -12.41 -14.88 42.64
#